data_AF-A0A914YB26-F1
#
_entry.id   AF-A0A914YB26-F1
#
_cell.length_a   1.000
_cell.length_b   1.000
_cell.length_c   1.000
_cell.angle_alpha   90.00
_cell.angle_beta   90.00
_cell.angle_gamma   90.00
#
_symmetry.space_group_name_H-M   'P 1'
#
loop_
_entity.id
_entity.type
_entity.pdbx_description
1 polymer ?
#
loop_
_entity_poly.entity_id
_entity_poly.type
_entity_poly.pdbx_seq_one_letter_code
_entity_poly.pdbx_strand_id
1 'polypeptide(L)'
;MLHYSGVQFEDERLNFDTWDTVKQTSPYKTLPILTINGQQQIGQSMTINRYLAKRYKLNGKTEMEDVNINCIAEYFREMMEKARPFIRYMNRGIGEGTKVI
;
A
#
# COMPACT_ATOMS: atom_id res chain seq x y z
N MET A 1 -3.32 -3.59 9.10
CA MET A 1 -4.74 -3.35 9.44
C MET A 1 -5.55 -4.64 9.42
N LEU A 2 -5.56 -5.41 8.32
CA LEU A 2 -6.36 -6.65 8.23
C LEU A 2 -6.06 -7.68 9.35
N HIS A 3 -4.78 -7.98 9.59
CA HIS A 3 -4.37 -8.82 10.73
C HIS A 3 -4.84 -8.27 12.08
N TYR A 4 -4.66 -6.96 12.33
CA TYR A 4 -5.05 -6.32 13.58
C TYR A 4 -6.57 -6.41 13.81
N SER A 5 -7.37 -6.28 12.76
CA SER A 5 -8.83 -6.37 12.82
C SER A 5 -9.36 -7.81 12.95
N GLY A 6 -8.49 -8.82 12.92
CA GLY A 6 -8.88 -10.23 13.03
C GLY A 6 -9.72 -10.75 11.85
N VAL A 7 -9.74 -10.02 10.73
CA VAL A 7 -10.52 -10.41 9.54
C VAL A 7 -9.71 -11.37 8.69
N GLN A 8 -10.35 -12.44 8.22
CA GLN A 8 -9.74 -13.34 7.25
C GLN A 8 -9.57 -12.64 5.91
N PHE A 9 -8.40 -12.81 5.31
CA PHE A 9 -8.07 -12.27 4.01
C PHE A 9 -7.09 -13.19 3.31
N GLU A 10 -7.06 -13.11 1.99
CA GLU A 10 -6.05 -13.76 1.15
C GLU A 10 -4.93 -12.75 0.85
N ASP A 11 -3.68 -13.14 1.08
CA ASP A 11 -2.49 -12.35 0.78
C ASP A 11 -1.86 -12.84 -0.52
N GLU A 12 -2.39 -12.38 -1.65
CA GLU A 12 -1.86 -12.71 -2.98
C GLU A 12 -0.60 -11.89 -3.27
N ARG A 13 0.56 -12.56 -3.31
CA ARG A 13 1.86 -11.94 -3.58
C ARG A 13 2.36 -12.32 -4.97
N LEU A 14 2.31 -11.36 -5.87
CA LEU A 14 2.78 -11.53 -7.25
C LEU A 14 4.30 -11.34 -7.35
N ASN A 15 4.93 -12.20 -8.15
CA ASN A 15 6.30 -11.96 -8.64
C ASN A 15 6.27 -11.03 -9.88
N PHE A 16 7.44 -10.60 -10.35
CA PHE A 16 7.50 -9.67 -11.49
C PHE A 16 6.88 -10.24 -12.77
N ASP A 17 7.13 -11.51 -13.08
CA ASP A 17 6.63 -12.16 -14.31
C ASP A 17 5.10 -12.27 -14.32
N THR A 18 4.51 -12.70 -13.19
CA THR A 18 3.06 -12.81 -13.02
C THR A 18 2.38 -11.44 -13.00
N TRP A 19 3.04 -10.43 -12.40
CA TRP A 19 2.51 -9.08 -12.36
C TRP A 19 2.35 -8.47 -13.76
N ASP A 20 3.31 -8.68 -14.68
CA ASP A 20 3.20 -8.13 -16.03
C ASP A 20 1.96 -8.64 -16.78
N THR A 21 1.55 -9.88 -16.53
CA THR A 21 0.30 -10.45 -17.07
C THR A 21 -0.92 -9.82 -16.40
N VAL A 22 -0.97 -9.80 -15.06
CA VAL A 22 -2.12 -9.28 -14.29
C VAL A 22 -2.34 -7.78 -14.53
N LYS A 23 -1.26 -7.01 -14.65
CA LYS A 23 -1.27 -5.56 -14.84
C LYS A 23 -2.09 -5.12 -16.05
N GLN A 24 -2.12 -5.92 -17.12
CA GLN A 24 -2.90 -5.62 -18.33
C GLN A 24 -4.41 -5.65 -18.06
N THR A 25 -4.84 -6.56 -17.19
CA THR A 25 -6.25 -6.74 -16.81
C THR A 25 -6.65 -5.90 -15.59
N SER A 26 -5.69 -5.38 -14.84
CA SER A 26 -5.92 -4.57 -13.66
C SER A 26 -6.41 -3.16 -14.01
N PRO A 27 -7.52 -2.68 -13.41
CA PRO A 27 -8.08 -1.37 -13.73
C PRO A 27 -7.14 -0.20 -13.38
N TYR A 28 -6.31 -0.35 -12.36
CA TYR A 28 -5.42 0.73 -11.87
C TYR A 28 -3.97 0.61 -12.35
N LYS A 29 -3.61 -0.50 -13.01
CA LYS A 29 -2.26 -0.81 -13.53
C LYS A 29 -1.12 -0.63 -12.51
N THR A 30 -1.45 -0.64 -11.24
CA THR A 30 -0.57 -0.44 -10.09
C THR A 30 -1.03 -1.34 -8.95
N LEU A 31 -0.08 -1.75 -8.11
CA LEU A 31 -0.34 -2.44 -6.84
C LEU A 31 -0.08 -1.45 -5.70
N PRO A 32 -0.70 -1.63 -4.51
CA PRO A 32 -1.62 -2.72 -4.13
C PRO A 32 -3.07 -2.54 -4.62
N ILE A 33 -3.81 -3.65 -4.64
CA ILE A 33 -5.26 -3.70 -4.94
C ILE A 33 -5.95 -4.48 -3.83
N LEU A 34 -7.04 -3.94 -3.29
CA LEU A 34 -7.92 -4.64 -2.35
C LEU A 34 -9.20 -5.06 -3.09
N THR A 35 -9.51 -6.36 -3.09
CA THR A 35 -10.74 -6.92 -3.63
C THR A 35 -11.70 -7.27 -2.50
N ILE A 36 -12.91 -6.71 -2.52
CA ILE A 36 -13.96 -6.95 -1.53
C ILE A 36 -15.03 -7.83 -2.17
N ASN A 37 -15.31 -8.98 -1.55
CA ASN A 37 -16.32 -9.96 -2.00
C ASN A 37 -16.14 -10.41 -3.46
N GLY A 38 -14.91 -10.43 -3.98
CA GLY A 38 -14.62 -10.83 -5.36
C GLY A 38 -15.10 -9.86 -6.45
N GLN A 39 -15.66 -8.70 -6.10
CA GLN A 39 -16.29 -7.79 -7.06
C GLN A 39 -15.72 -6.38 -7.00
N GLN A 40 -15.72 -5.75 -5.82
CA GLN A 40 -15.30 -4.36 -5.69
C GLN A 40 -13.79 -4.29 -5.51
N GLN A 41 -13.11 -3.64 -6.46
CA GLN A 41 -11.68 -3.37 -6.37
C GLN A 41 -11.43 -1.94 -5.91
N ILE A 42 -10.42 -1.77 -5.04
CA ILE A 42 -9.92 -0.48 -4.57
C ILE A 42 -8.41 -0.47 -4.79
N GLY A 43 -7.92 0.51 -5.56
CA GLY A 43 -6.50 0.77 -5.74
C GLY A 43 -5.98 1.85 -4.78
N GLN A 44 -4.69 2.19 -4.91
CA GLN A 44 -3.97 3.18 -4.10
C GLN A 44 -3.85 2.79 -2.62
N SER A 45 -2.61 2.60 -2.16
CA SER A 45 -2.31 2.13 -0.81
C SER A 45 -2.95 2.98 0.30
N MET A 46 -2.92 4.31 0.16
CA MET A 46 -3.49 5.23 1.16
C MET A 46 -5.02 5.20 1.19
N THR A 47 -5.67 5.06 0.03
CA THR A 47 -7.13 4.92 -0.06
C THR A 47 -7.59 3.62 0.60
N ILE A 48 -6.90 2.51 0.31
CA ILE A 48 -7.14 1.21 0.95
C ILE A 48 -6.99 1.33 2.47
N ASN A 49 -5.90 1.93 2.96
CA ASN A 49 -5.67 2.12 4.40
C ASN A 49 -6.78 2.95 5.05
N ARG A 50 -7.20 4.07 4.44
CA ARG A 50 -8.28 4.92 4.97
C ARG A 50 -9.63 4.17 5.00
N TYR A 51 -9.93 3.41 3.94
CA TYR A 51 -11.13 2.58 3.89
C TYR A 51 -11.15 1.55 5.03
N LEU A 52 -10.05 0.79 5.20
CA LEU A 52 -9.93 -0.21 6.25
C LEU A 52 -9.96 0.43 7.65
N ALA A 53 -9.29 1.57 7.83
CA ALA A 53 -9.31 2.30 9.10
C ALA A 53 -10.73 2.71 9.47
N LYS A 54 -11.51 3.28 8.54
CA LYS A 54 -12.93 3.60 8.78
C LYS A 54 -13.77 2.36 9.07
N ARG A 55 -13.61 1.30 8.27
CA ARG A 55 -14.36 0.04 8.43
C ARG A 55 -14.15 -0.60 9.79
N TYR A 56 -12.94 -0.50 10.34
CA TYR A 56 -12.57 -1.12 11.61
C TYR A 56 -12.39 -0.13 12.77
N LYS A 57 -12.89 1.11 12.63
CA LYS A 57 -12.87 2.15 13.67
C LYS A 57 -11.46 2.48 14.18
N LEU A 58 -10.49 2.53 13.28
CA LEU A 58 -9.08 2.89 13.53
C LEU A 58 -8.72 4.31 13.06
N ASN A 59 -9.72 5.11 12.66
CA ASN A 59 -9.55 6.48 12.15
C ASN A 59 -9.87 7.55 13.20
N GLY A 60 -9.71 7.26 14.50
CA GLY A 60 -10.06 8.19 15.58
C GLY A 60 -11.53 8.12 15.99
N LYS A 61 -11.86 8.76 17.12
CA LYS A 61 -13.20 8.80 17.72
C LYS A 61 -14.01 10.01 17.25
N THR A 62 -13.33 11.06 16.81
CA THR A 62 -13.94 12.31 16.34
C THR A 62 -13.53 12.61 14.91
N GLU A 63 -14.32 13.44 14.24
CA GLU A 63 -14.00 13.92 12.89
C GLU A 63 -12.63 14.61 12.84
N MET A 64 -12.31 15.43 13.85
CA MET A 64 -11.02 16.10 13.93
C MET A 64 -9.85 15.15 14.17
N GLU A 65 -10.06 14.05 14.90
CA GLU A 65 -9.04 13.01 15.03
C GLU A 65 -8.80 12.29 13.69
N ASP A 66 -9.83 11.98 12.91
CA ASP A 66 -9.70 11.41 11.56
C ASP A 66 -8.92 12.36 10.64
N VAL A 67 -9.26 13.65 10.65
CA VAL A 67 -8.53 14.67 9.89
C VAL A 67 -7.06 14.71 10.30
N ASN A 68 -6.75 14.74 11.59
CA ASN A 68 -5.36 14.78 12.07
C ASN A 68 -4.57 13.53 11.69
N ILE A 69 -5.17 12.34 11.79
CA ILE A 69 -4.56 11.08 11.33
C ILE A 69 -4.26 11.15 9.84
N ASN A 70 -5.22 11.65 9.05
CA ASN A 70 -5.07 11.81 7.61
C ASN A 70 -3.98 12.82 7.23
N CYS A 71 -3.86 13.93 7.96
CA CYS A 71 -2.78 14.90 7.75
C CYS A 71 -1.40 14.26 7.97
N ILE A 72 -1.21 13.54 9.07
CA ILE A 72 0.04 12.83 9.36
C ILE A 72 0.35 11.80 8.27
N ALA A 73 -0.68 11.06 7.84
CA ALA A 73 -0.56 10.07 6.79
C ALA A 73 -0.11 10.68 5.44
N GLU A 74 -0.58 11.89 5.09
CA GLU A 74 -0.13 12.61 3.90
C GLU A 74 1.30 13.13 4.04
N TYR A 75 1.67 13.71 5.19
CA TYR A 75 3.06 14.11 5.43
C TYR A 75 4.02 12.93 5.28
N PHE A 76 3.65 11.77 5.81
CA PHE A 76 4.42 10.55 5.63
C PHE A 76 4.54 10.14 4.16
N ARG A 77 3.44 10.20 3.39
CA ARG A 77 3.45 9.90 1.95
C ARG A 77 4.40 10.84 1.19
N GLU A 78 4.36 12.13 1.49
CA GLU A 78 5.25 13.12 0.87
C GLU A 78 6.72 12.89 1.21
N MET A 79 7.01 12.58 2.48
CA MET A 79 8.35 12.21 2.92
C MET A 79 8.87 10.98 2.15
N MET A 80 8.04 9.94 2.02
CA MET A 80 8.39 8.72 1.30
C MET A 80 8.64 8.97 -0.18
N GLU A 81 7.88 9.88 -0.82
CA GLU A 81 8.12 10.25 -2.21
C GLU A 81 9.47 10.97 -2.38
N LYS A 82 9.82 11.86 -1.45
CA LYS A 82 11.14 12.53 -1.44
C LYS A 82 12.28 11.53 -1.18
N ALA A 83 12.05 10.54 -0.33
CA ALA A 83 13.02 9.48 -0.03
C ALA A 83 13.10 8.39 -1.13
N ARG A 84 12.17 8.38 -2.09
CA ARG A 84 12.05 7.32 -3.10
C ARG A 84 13.34 7.04 -3.89
N PRO A 85 14.13 8.03 -4.34
CA PRO A 85 15.40 7.76 -5.03
C PRO A 85 16.39 6.99 -4.15
N PHE A 86 16.51 7.39 -2.88
CA PHE A 86 17.39 6.74 -1.91
C PHE A 86 16.92 5.31 -1.61
N ILE A 87 15.62 5.11 -1.37
CA ILE A 87 15.05 3.77 -1.13
C ILE A 87 15.30 2.86 -2.34
N ARG A 88 15.12 3.36 -3.56
CA ARG A 88 15.40 2.60 -4.79
C ARG A 88 16.88 2.23 -4.91
N TYR A 89 17.78 3.15 -4.56
CA TYR A 89 19.22 2.88 -4.57
C TYR A 89 19.57 1.76 -3.57
N MET A 90 19.09 1.85 -2.33
CA MET A 90 19.33 0.84 -1.30
C MET A 90 18.78 -0.54 -1.70
N ASN A 91 17.57 -0.59 -2.26
CA ASN A 91 16.95 -1.85 -2.67
C ASN A 91 17.66 -2.50 -3.87
N ARG A 92 18.30 -1.71 -4.75
CA ARG A 92 19.16 -2.24 -5.83
C ARG A 92 20.46 -2.83 -5.27
N GLY A 93 21.06 -2.17 -4.27
CA GLY A 93 22.31 -2.62 -3.64
C GLY A 93 22.18 -3.87 -2.75
N ILE A 94 20.98 -4.22 -2.30
CA ILE A 94 20.72 -5.44 -1.50
C ILE A 94 20.49 -6.67 -2.41
N GLY A 95 20.11 -6.48 -3.68
CA GLY A 95 19.82 -7.57 -4.62
C GLY A 95 20.97 -7.94 -5.56
N GLU A 96 21.88 -7.01 -5.87
CA GLU A 96 23.07 -7.28 -6.65
C GLU A 96 24.30 -7.15 -5.75
N GLY A 97 24.93 -8.30 -5.47
CA GLY A 97 26.17 -8.36 -4.73
C GLY A 97 27.14 -7.29 -5.23
N THR A 98 27.49 -6.38 -4.34
CA THR A 98 28.41 -5.29 -4.59
C THR A 98 29.72 -5.86 -5.13
N LYS A 99 29.94 -5.80 -6.45
CA LYS A 99 31.30 -5.71 -6.99
C LYS A 99 31.71 -4.25 -6.87
N VAL A 100 32.35 -3.94 -5.74
CA VAL A 100 33.14 -2.73 -5.57
C VAL A 100 34.25 -2.78 -6.63
N ILE A 101 34.34 -1.74 -7.45
CA ILE A 101 35.62 -1.23 -7.97
C ILE A 101 35.85 0.12 -7.29
#